data_AF-A0A1W9SVT7-F1
#
_entry.id   AF-A0A1W9SVT7-F1
#
_cell.length_a   1.000
_cell.length_b   1.000
_cell.length_c   1.000
_cell.angle_alpha   90.00
_cell.angle_beta   90.00
_cell.angle_gamma   90.00
#
_symmetry.space_group_name_H-M   'P 1'
#
loop_
_entity.id
_entity.type
_entity.pdbx_description
1 polymer ?
#
loop_
_entity_poly.entity_id
_entity_poly.type
_entity_poly.pdbx_seq_one_letter_code
_entity_poly.pdbx_strand_id
1 'polypeptide(L)'
;MNNLGLLYKNELKDFKKAEKYYLMAIKNKHVNAMFNLGLLYAVEFKDFKKAEKYYLMAIENKHVAAMFNLGSLYAGELKDFKKAEKYYLMAIENKHVKAMFNLGWLYLEHNKKYKEGIKYFSLFLDLIDNINKFQNYITDFFILLISKKQYYLAFNLFKKEKYQLKEKIKPVYYALMYLMKDEYPKEYKRMGAEIKETVDEILEIIKALEK
;
A
#
# COMPACT_ATOMS: atom_id res chain seq x y z
N MET A 1 11.16 27.24 -12.72
CA MET A 1 11.94 26.09 -13.26
C MET A 1 11.25 24.75 -12.98
N ASN A 2 10.82 24.44 -11.73
CA ASN A 2 10.07 23.20 -11.44
C ASN A 2 8.80 23.03 -12.31
N ASN A 3 8.00 24.09 -12.45
CA ASN A 3 6.76 24.03 -13.26
C ASN A 3 7.03 23.75 -14.74
N LEU A 4 8.16 24.22 -15.26
CA LEU A 4 8.57 23.91 -16.62
C LEU A 4 8.99 22.45 -16.76
N GLY A 5 9.69 21.90 -15.75
CA GLY A 5 9.96 20.46 -15.68
C GLY A 5 8.68 19.62 -15.65
N LEU A 6 7.65 20.05 -14.89
CA LEU A 6 6.34 19.41 -14.89
C LEU A 6 5.63 19.48 -16.25
N LEU A 7 5.66 20.63 -16.91
CA LEU A 7 5.10 20.79 -18.27
C LEU A 7 5.75 19.80 -19.25
N TYR A 8 7.08 19.74 -19.26
CA TYR A 8 7.80 18.82 -20.14
C TYR A 8 7.52 17.36 -19.83
N LYS A 9 7.42 16.99 -18.54
CA LYS A 9 7.10 15.62 -18.13
C LYS A 9 5.66 15.24 -18.52
N ASN A 10 4.68 16.08 -18.21
CA ASN A 10 3.29 15.69 -18.25
C ASN A 10 2.66 15.89 -19.63
N GLU A 11 2.86 17.07 -20.22
CA GLU A 11 2.21 17.46 -21.48
C GLU A 11 3.05 17.04 -22.68
N LEU A 12 4.35 17.34 -22.64
CA LEU A 12 5.23 17.16 -23.82
C LEU A 12 5.95 15.81 -23.86
N LYS A 13 5.90 15.04 -22.75
CA LYS A 13 6.60 13.76 -22.57
C LYS A 13 8.10 13.81 -22.92
N ASP A 14 8.73 14.98 -22.81
CA ASP A 14 10.17 15.17 -23.02
C ASP A 14 10.89 15.07 -21.67
N PHE A 15 11.18 13.83 -21.27
CA PHE A 15 11.77 13.53 -19.96
C PHE A 15 13.19 14.08 -19.80
N LYS A 16 13.95 14.23 -20.88
CA LYS A 16 15.30 14.81 -20.84
C LYS A 16 15.26 16.31 -20.58
N LYS A 17 14.33 17.04 -21.17
CA LYS A 17 14.10 18.43 -20.79
C LYS A 17 13.53 18.55 -19.39
N ALA A 18 12.60 17.67 -18.99
CA ALA A 18 12.09 17.66 -17.61
C ALA A 18 13.23 17.49 -16.59
N GLU A 19 14.11 16.51 -16.79
CA GLU A 19 15.34 16.28 -16.02
C GLU A 19 16.19 17.56 -15.93
N LYS A 20 16.48 18.20 -17.07
CA LYS A 20 17.25 19.46 -17.12
C LYS A 20 16.62 20.55 -16.27
N TYR A 21 15.31 20.80 -16.39
CA TYR A 21 14.64 21.86 -15.64
C TYR A 21 14.49 21.57 -14.15
N TYR A 22 14.31 20.29 -13.78
CA TYR A 22 14.35 19.89 -12.38
C TYR A 22 15.74 20.10 -11.78
N LEU A 23 16.81 19.69 -12.47
CA LEU A 23 18.19 19.94 -12.02
C LEU A 23 18.47 21.44 -11.82
N MET A 24 18.00 22.29 -12.74
CA MET A 24 18.13 23.75 -12.59
C MET A 24 17.35 24.28 -11.37
N ALA A 25 16.16 23.76 -11.10
CA ALA A 25 15.39 24.12 -9.90
C ALA A 25 16.06 23.64 -8.61
N ILE A 26 16.68 22.47 -8.61
CA ILE A 26 17.42 21.90 -7.47
C ILE A 26 18.64 22.75 -7.14
N LYS A 27 19.35 23.32 -8.13
CA LYS A 27 20.44 24.29 -7.89
C LYS A 27 19.98 25.50 -7.07
N ASN A 28 18.70 25.85 -7.15
CA ASN A 28 18.05 26.90 -6.36
C ASN A 28 17.33 26.34 -5.12
N LYS A 29 17.75 25.17 -4.62
CA LYS A 29 17.22 24.50 -3.41
C LYS A 29 15.71 24.18 -3.45
N HIS A 30 15.13 24.02 -4.63
CA HIS A 30 13.69 23.73 -4.76
C HIS A 30 13.36 22.28 -4.38
N VAL A 31 12.79 22.08 -3.19
CA VAL A 31 12.55 20.75 -2.60
C VAL A 31 11.64 19.87 -3.47
N ASN A 32 10.52 20.40 -3.97
CA ASN A 32 9.62 19.60 -4.82
C ASN A 32 10.29 19.17 -6.14
N ALA A 33 11.33 19.88 -6.60
CA ALA A 33 12.05 19.47 -7.80
C ALA A 33 12.97 18.28 -7.52
N MET A 34 13.52 18.16 -6.30
CA MET A 34 14.23 16.97 -5.84
C MET A 34 13.28 15.77 -5.85
N PHE A 35 12.10 15.92 -5.25
CA PHE A 35 11.07 14.88 -5.27
C PHE A 35 10.65 14.48 -6.69
N ASN A 36 10.31 15.46 -7.54
CA ASN A 36 9.87 15.21 -8.92
C ASN A 36 10.95 14.54 -9.77
N LEU A 37 12.22 14.91 -9.56
CA LEU A 37 13.33 14.26 -10.24
C LEU A 37 13.55 12.83 -9.76
N GLY A 38 13.41 12.58 -8.45
CA GLY A 38 13.41 11.22 -7.90
C GLY A 38 12.31 10.35 -8.52
N LEU A 39 11.10 10.90 -8.67
CA LEU A 39 9.98 10.23 -9.32
C LEU A 39 10.24 9.96 -10.81
N LEU A 40 10.82 10.93 -11.52
CA LEU A 40 11.20 10.78 -12.93
C LEU A 40 12.18 9.61 -13.13
N TYR A 41 13.19 9.51 -12.26
CA TYR A 41 14.14 8.39 -12.31
C TYR A 41 13.50 7.05 -11.90
N ALA A 42 12.62 7.04 -10.90
CA ALA A 42 11.97 5.81 -10.44
C ALA A 42 11.00 5.22 -11.48
N VAL A 43 10.25 6.08 -12.18
CA VAL A 43 9.16 5.65 -13.05
C VAL A 43 9.59 5.57 -14.50
N GLU A 44 10.17 6.63 -15.05
CA GLU A 44 10.41 6.74 -16.49
C GLU A 44 11.79 6.18 -16.87
N PHE A 45 12.85 6.59 -16.18
CA PHE A 45 14.21 6.16 -16.52
C PHE A 45 14.61 4.83 -15.89
N LYS A 46 13.87 4.35 -14.88
CA LYS A 46 14.19 3.15 -14.09
C LYS A 46 15.62 3.15 -13.51
N ASP A 47 16.16 4.33 -13.21
CA ASP A 47 17.45 4.51 -12.54
C ASP A 47 17.23 4.64 -11.04
N PHE A 48 17.09 3.50 -10.37
CA PHE A 48 16.70 3.46 -8.96
C PHE A 48 17.77 4.05 -8.03
N LYS A 49 19.05 4.00 -8.40
CA LYS A 49 20.14 4.65 -7.64
C LYS A 49 19.98 6.16 -7.64
N LYS A 50 19.67 6.76 -8.80
CA LYS A 50 19.38 8.20 -8.86
C LYS A 50 18.06 8.54 -8.19
N ALA A 51 17.02 7.71 -8.34
CA ALA A 51 15.76 7.90 -7.64
C ALA A 51 15.96 7.97 -6.12
N GLU A 52 16.68 6.99 -5.55
CA GLU A 52 17.07 6.94 -4.14
C GLU A 52 17.80 8.22 -3.73
N LYS A 53 18.85 8.62 -4.47
CA LYS A 53 19.60 9.86 -4.22
C LYS A 53 18.69 11.08 -4.11
N TYR A 54 17.81 11.30 -5.09
CA TYR A 54 16.97 12.51 -5.11
C TYR A 54 15.82 12.46 -4.10
N TYR A 55 15.29 11.29 -3.78
CA TYR A 55 14.36 11.15 -2.67
C TYR A 55 15.04 11.44 -1.33
N LEU A 56 16.25 10.92 -1.08
CA LEU A 56 17.01 11.24 0.13
C LEU A 56 17.26 12.75 0.28
N MET A 57 17.67 13.43 -0.80
CA MET A 57 17.82 14.89 -0.80
C MET A 57 16.50 15.62 -0.44
N ALA A 58 15.36 15.15 -0.94
CA ALA A 58 14.06 15.73 -0.59
C ALA A 58 13.68 15.46 0.87
N ILE A 59 14.02 14.27 1.40
CA ILE A 59 13.77 13.88 2.80
C ILE A 59 14.61 14.71 3.78
N GLU A 60 15.87 15.02 3.45
CA GLU A 60 16.71 15.95 4.22
C GLU A 60 16.04 17.33 4.36
N ASN A 61 15.18 17.70 3.41
CA ASN A 61 14.37 18.91 3.42
C ASN A 61 12.91 18.66 3.87
N LYS A 62 12.67 17.61 4.66
CA LYS A 62 11.38 17.25 5.29
C LYS A 62 10.25 16.94 4.30
N HIS A 63 10.54 16.55 3.07
CA HIS A 63 9.51 16.20 2.09
C HIS A 63 8.86 14.83 2.39
N VAL A 64 7.68 14.85 3.00
CA VAL A 64 7.00 13.64 3.50
C VAL A 64 6.68 12.62 2.39
N ALA A 65 6.17 13.08 1.24
CA ALA A 65 5.88 12.17 0.12
C ALA A 65 7.14 11.49 -0.45
N ALA A 66 8.33 12.06 -0.23
CA ALA A 66 9.58 11.41 -0.63
C ALA A 66 9.92 10.25 0.31
N MET A 67 9.63 10.36 1.61
CA MET A 67 9.78 9.26 2.57
C MET A 67 8.93 8.06 2.16
N PHE A 68 7.65 8.29 1.87
CA PHE A 68 6.75 7.24 1.41
C PHE A 68 7.24 6.58 0.11
N ASN A 69 7.56 7.37 -0.91
CA ASN A 69 7.98 6.83 -2.21
C ASN A 69 9.33 6.11 -2.14
N LEU A 70 10.25 6.56 -1.29
CA LEU A 70 11.50 5.84 -1.04
C LEU A 70 11.23 4.50 -0.33
N GLY A 71 10.31 4.47 0.63
CA GLY A 71 9.84 3.22 1.24
C GLY A 71 9.28 2.24 0.21
N SER A 72 8.47 2.74 -0.75
CA SER A 72 7.93 1.93 -1.85
C SER A 72 8.99 1.46 -2.83
N LEU A 73 10.00 2.29 -3.13
CA LEU A 73 11.12 1.89 -3.96
C LEU A 73 11.90 0.72 -3.33
N TYR A 74 12.12 0.77 -2.01
CA TYR A 74 12.79 -0.31 -1.29
C TYR A 74 11.95 -1.58 -1.18
N ALA A 75 10.63 -1.48 -0.93
CA ALA A 75 9.75 -2.66 -0.85
C ALA A 75 9.58 -3.34 -2.23
N GLY A 76 9.49 -2.53 -3.30
CA GLY A 76 9.22 -3.00 -4.65
C GLY A 76 10.48 -3.46 -5.37
N GLU A 77 11.25 -2.50 -5.89
CA GLU A 77 12.31 -2.72 -6.88
C GLU A 77 13.63 -3.16 -6.22
N LEU A 78 14.00 -2.51 -5.11
CA LEU A 78 15.31 -2.77 -4.46
C LEU A 78 15.26 -3.94 -3.47
N LYS A 79 14.06 -4.40 -3.08
CA LYS A 79 13.83 -5.51 -2.14
C LYS A 79 14.58 -5.40 -0.80
N ASP A 80 14.81 -4.17 -0.31
CA ASP A 80 15.37 -3.91 1.02
C ASP A 80 14.25 -3.60 2.01
N PHE A 81 13.62 -4.65 2.55
CA PHE A 81 12.44 -4.52 3.41
C PHE A 81 12.72 -3.81 4.74
N LYS A 82 13.96 -3.88 5.25
CA LYS A 82 14.35 -3.15 6.47
C LYS A 82 14.37 -1.65 6.22
N LYS A 83 14.92 -1.21 5.09
CA LYS A 83 14.85 0.21 4.69
C LYS A 83 13.42 0.62 4.34
N ALA A 84 12.65 -0.23 3.68
CA ALA A 84 11.22 0.05 3.42
C ALA A 84 10.46 0.33 4.73
N GLU A 85 10.60 -0.55 5.72
CA GLU A 85 10.02 -0.39 7.07
C GLU A 85 10.45 0.95 7.68
N LYS A 86 11.75 1.26 7.69
CA LYS A 86 12.29 2.54 8.20
C LYS A 86 11.60 3.75 7.56
N TYR A 87 11.56 3.82 6.23
CA TYR A 87 11.03 5.00 5.54
C TYR A 87 9.51 5.10 5.61
N TYR A 88 8.79 3.98 5.68
CA TYR A 88 7.35 4.01 5.96
C TYR A 88 7.06 4.50 7.38
N LEU A 89 7.79 4.04 8.40
CA LEU A 89 7.66 4.55 9.77
C LEU A 89 7.92 6.06 9.83
N MET A 90 9.00 6.54 9.21
CA MET A 90 9.29 7.97 9.11
C MET A 90 8.13 8.76 8.44
N ALA A 91 7.53 8.21 7.39
CA ALA A 91 6.39 8.83 6.72
C ALA A 91 5.14 8.85 7.62
N ILE A 92 4.90 7.79 8.40
CA ILE A 92 3.80 7.69 9.38
C ILE A 92 3.95 8.72 10.49
N GLU A 93 5.17 8.88 11.04
CA GLU A 93 5.49 9.91 12.04
C GLU A 93 5.20 11.32 11.52
N ASN A 94 5.34 11.51 10.20
CA ASN A 94 4.99 12.74 9.49
C ASN A 94 3.58 12.73 8.87
N LYS A 95 2.66 11.94 9.44
CA LYS A 95 1.22 11.89 9.13
C LYS A 95 0.86 11.42 7.71
N HIS A 96 1.72 10.67 7.05
CA HIS A 96 1.43 10.09 5.73
C HIS A 96 0.55 8.83 5.85
N VAL A 97 -0.77 8.99 5.73
CA VAL A 97 -1.77 7.92 5.96
C VAL A 97 -1.52 6.67 5.14
N LYS A 98 -1.23 6.79 3.83
CA LYS A 98 -1.00 5.61 2.95
C LYS A 98 0.22 4.78 3.36
N ALA A 99 1.18 5.34 4.11
CA ALA A 99 2.33 4.59 4.59
C ALA A 99 1.92 3.53 5.63
N MET A 100 0.83 3.75 6.37
CA MET A 100 0.28 2.78 7.33
C MET A 100 -0.22 1.52 6.62
N PHE A 101 -0.94 1.67 5.51
CA PHE A 101 -1.39 0.54 4.69
C PHE A 101 -0.19 -0.26 4.15
N ASN A 102 0.78 0.43 3.53
CA ASN A 102 1.95 -0.24 2.94
C ASN A 102 2.85 -0.91 4.00
N LEU A 103 3.01 -0.30 5.18
CA LEU A 103 3.74 -0.93 6.28
C LEU A 103 2.98 -2.15 6.82
N GLY A 104 1.65 -2.04 6.92
CA GLY A 104 0.77 -3.15 7.24
C GLY A 104 1.03 -4.33 6.30
N TRP A 105 0.91 -4.08 5.00
CA TRP A 105 1.16 -5.06 3.94
C TRP A 105 2.56 -5.69 4.03
N LEU A 106 3.61 -4.86 4.19
CA LEU A 106 5.00 -5.31 4.32
C LEU A 106 5.17 -6.34 5.45
N TYR A 107 4.50 -6.12 6.58
CA TYR A 107 4.56 -7.03 7.73
C TYR A 107 3.84 -8.35 7.52
N LEU A 108 2.75 -8.38 6.76
CA LEU A 108 2.08 -9.62 6.39
C LEU A 108 2.94 -10.44 5.42
N GLU A 109 3.52 -9.79 4.42
CA GLU A 109 4.18 -10.49 3.31
C GLU A 109 5.60 -10.95 3.65
N HIS A 110 6.41 -10.12 4.32
CA HIS A 110 7.84 -10.38 4.45
C HIS A 110 8.33 -10.59 5.89
N ASN A 111 7.70 -9.97 6.88
CA ASN A 111 8.17 -10.05 8.27
C ASN A 111 7.40 -11.07 9.12
N LYS A 112 6.29 -11.62 8.62
CA LYS A 112 5.33 -12.48 9.36
C LYS A 112 4.87 -11.85 10.69
N LYS A 113 4.90 -10.51 10.77
CA LYS A 113 4.50 -9.70 11.93
C LYS A 113 3.00 -9.36 11.81
N TYR A 114 2.15 -10.38 11.81
CA TYR A 114 0.73 -10.22 11.43
C TYR A 114 -0.05 -9.29 12.35
N LYS A 115 0.22 -9.32 13.67
CA LYS A 115 -0.46 -8.47 14.65
C LYS A 115 -0.11 -7.00 14.44
N GLU A 116 1.17 -6.71 14.21
CA GLU A 116 1.67 -5.39 13.89
C GLU A 116 1.14 -4.92 12.53
N GLY A 117 1.07 -5.81 11.55
CA GLY A 117 0.47 -5.52 10.25
C GLY A 117 -0.97 -5.05 10.37
N ILE A 118 -1.77 -5.77 11.16
CA ILE A 118 -3.17 -5.42 11.45
C ILE A 118 -3.29 -4.15 12.30
N LYS A 119 -2.33 -3.88 13.20
CA LYS A 119 -2.28 -2.62 13.94
C LYS A 119 -2.18 -1.44 12.98
N TYR A 120 -1.20 -1.45 12.07
CA TYR A 120 -1.04 -0.36 11.09
C TYR A 120 -2.19 -0.29 10.09
N PHE A 121 -2.73 -1.43 9.65
CA PHE A 121 -3.92 -1.44 8.82
C PHE A 121 -5.16 -0.87 9.55
N SER A 122 -5.34 -1.15 10.84
CA SER A 122 -6.43 -0.56 11.64
C SER A 122 -6.24 0.96 11.77
N LEU A 123 -5.01 1.45 11.98
CA LEU A 123 -4.71 2.88 12.01
C LEU A 123 -5.01 3.56 10.65
N PHE A 124 -4.71 2.87 9.54
CA PHE A 124 -5.10 3.34 8.21
C PHE A 124 -6.63 3.48 8.10
N LEU A 125 -7.39 2.45 8.48
CA LEU A 125 -8.86 2.48 8.45
C LEU A 125 -9.44 3.59 9.34
N ASP A 126 -8.78 3.93 10.44
CA ASP A 126 -9.20 4.99 11.36
C ASP A 126 -9.01 6.41 10.79
N LEU A 127 -8.16 6.58 9.79
CA LEU A 127 -7.79 7.90 9.24
C LEU A 127 -8.30 8.15 7.82
N ILE A 128 -8.74 7.12 7.09
CA ILE A 128 -9.30 7.32 5.75
C ILE A 128 -10.68 7.98 5.81
N ASP A 129 -10.93 8.87 4.86
CA ASP A 129 -12.17 9.62 4.73
C ASP A 129 -13.35 8.74 4.30
N ASN A 130 -13.10 7.76 3.43
CA ASN A 130 -14.13 6.90 2.87
C ASN A 130 -13.58 5.51 2.57
N ILE A 131 -14.02 4.52 3.35
CA ILE A 131 -13.65 3.11 3.20
C ILE A 131 -13.94 2.59 1.79
N ASN A 132 -15.04 3.03 1.15
CA ASN A 132 -15.43 2.54 -0.17
C ASN A 132 -14.40 2.92 -1.25
N LYS A 133 -13.71 4.06 -1.12
CA LYS A 133 -12.62 4.44 -2.04
C LYS A 133 -11.43 3.48 -1.98
N PHE A 134 -11.29 2.75 -0.88
CA PHE A 134 -10.19 1.81 -0.63
C PHE A 134 -10.66 0.35 -0.58
N GLN A 135 -11.89 0.05 -1.02
CA GLN A 135 -12.48 -1.29 -0.88
C GLN A 135 -11.62 -2.39 -1.52
N ASN A 136 -11.01 -2.14 -2.67
CA ASN A 136 -10.12 -3.10 -3.33
C ASN A 136 -8.87 -3.38 -2.48
N TYR A 137 -8.18 -2.33 -2.02
CA TYR A 137 -7.01 -2.47 -1.14
C TYR A 137 -7.32 -3.22 0.17
N ILE A 138 -8.50 -2.96 0.72
CA ILE A 138 -8.99 -3.64 1.92
C ILE A 138 -9.27 -5.11 1.61
N THR A 139 -9.94 -5.40 0.50
CA THR A 139 -10.20 -6.77 0.02
C THR A 139 -8.88 -7.55 -0.14
N ASP A 140 -7.90 -6.97 -0.83
CA ASP A 140 -6.60 -7.58 -1.06
C ASP A 140 -5.86 -7.85 0.25
N PHE A 141 -5.91 -6.91 1.20
CA PHE A 141 -5.32 -7.09 2.53
C PHE A 141 -5.93 -8.26 3.28
N PHE A 142 -7.26 -8.41 3.23
CA PHE A 142 -7.94 -9.55 3.85
C PHE A 142 -7.60 -10.86 3.15
N ILE A 143 -7.60 -10.89 1.81
CA ILE A 143 -7.21 -12.08 1.03
C ILE A 143 -5.79 -12.51 1.39
N LEU A 144 -4.84 -11.57 1.48
CA LEU A 144 -3.46 -11.85 1.90
C LEU A 144 -3.40 -12.38 3.34
N LEU A 145 -4.14 -11.78 4.27
CA LEU A 145 -4.17 -12.23 5.66
C LEU A 145 -4.74 -13.65 5.78
N ILE A 146 -5.80 -13.95 5.02
CA ILE A 146 -6.45 -15.26 4.98
C ILE A 146 -5.53 -16.30 4.31
N SER A 147 -4.86 -15.98 3.20
CA SER A 147 -3.91 -16.91 2.54
C SER A 147 -2.70 -17.24 3.40
N LYS A 148 -2.34 -16.38 4.37
CA LYS A 148 -1.35 -16.69 5.42
C LYS A 148 -1.94 -17.42 6.63
N LYS A 149 -3.14 -17.99 6.48
CA LYS A 149 -3.89 -18.78 7.48
C LYS A 149 -4.15 -18.04 8.79
N GLN A 150 -4.18 -16.70 8.75
CA GLN A 150 -4.47 -15.85 9.92
C GLN A 150 -5.97 -15.62 10.09
N TYR A 151 -6.76 -16.70 10.07
CA TYR A 151 -8.22 -16.66 10.02
C TYR A 151 -8.83 -15.94 11.22
N TYR A 152 -8.38 -16.26 12.44
CA TYR A 152 -8.89 -15.64 13.66
C TYR A 152 -8.58 -14.13 13.70
N LEU A 153 -7.42 -13.72 13.19
CA LEU A 153 -7.06 -12.30 13.11
C LEU A 153 -7.93 -11.56 12.09
N ALA A 154 -8.19 -12.16 10.93
CA ALA A 154 -9.12 -11.62 9.92
C ALA A 154 -10.55 -11.53 10.49
N PHE A 155 -11.02 -12.59 11.16
CA PHE A 155 -12.33 -12.63 11.79
C PHE A 155 -12.52 -11.54 12.85
N ASN A 156 -11.52 -11.35 13.72
CA ASN A 156 -11.56 -10.28 14.72
C ASN A 156 -11.62 -8.88 14.10
N LEU A 157 -10.97 -8.68 12.96
CA LEU A 157 -11.02 -7.42 12.24
C LEU A 157 -12.41 -7.19 11.62
N PHE A 158 -13.04 -8.24 11.08
CA PHE A 158 -14.44 -8.19 10.61
C PHE A 158 -15.45 -7.85 11.72
N LYS A 159 -15.20 -8.31 12.96
CA LYS A 159 -16.07 -8.03 14.12
C LYS A 159 -16.03 -6.59 14.59
N LYS A 160 -15.09 -5.75 14.12
CA LYS A 160 -15.04 -4.34 14.50
C LYS A 160 -16.16 -3.57 13.78
N GLU A 161 -17.28 -3.39 14.47
CA GLU A 161 -18.50 -2.74 13.94
C GLU A 161 -18.24 -1.35 13.36
N LYS A 162 -17.30 -0.57 13.93
CA LYS A 162 -16.96 0.77 13.47
C LYS A 162 -16.61 0.87 11.97
N TYR A 163 -16.11 -0.21 11.38
CA TYR A 163 -15.72 -0.23 9.96
C TYR A 163 -16.78 -0.84 9.04
N GLN A 164 -17.72 -1.60 9.61
CA GLN A 164 -18.76 -2.34 8.87
C GLN A 164 -18.18 -3.22 7.74
N LEU A 165 -16.98 -3.79 7.93
CA LEU A 165 -16.24 -4.50 6.88
C LEU A 165 -17.00 -5.70 6.32
N LYS A 166 -17.77 -6.40 7.17
CA LYS A 166 -18.62 -7.51 6.75
C LYS A 166 -19.58 -7.10 5.64
N GLU A 167 -20.21 -5.93 5.76
CA GLU A 167 -21.16 -5.44 4.75
C GLU A 167 -20.45 -4.95 3.48
N LYS A 168 -19.26 -4.38 3.62
CA LYS A 168 -18.50 -3.78 2.51
C LYS A 168 -17.79 -4.80 1.63
N ILE A 169 -17.31 -5.90 2.21
CA ILE A 169 -16.57 -6.94 1.48
C ILE A 169 -17.15 -8.34 1.80
N LYS A 170 -18.48 -8.48 1.67
CA LYS A 170 -19.24 -9.72 1.93
C LYS A 170 -18.59 -10.97 1.34
N PRO A 171 -18.19 -11.00 0.05
CA PRO A 171 -17.60 -12.21 -0.54
C PRO A 171 -16.36 -12.70 0.22
N VAL A 172 -15.48 -11.78 0.63
CA VAL A 172 -14.27 -12.11 1.40
C VAL A 172 -14.62 -12.66 2.79
N TYR A 173 -15.63 -12.08 3.44
CA TYR A 173 -16.13 -12.59 4.73
C TYR A 173 -16.67 -14.02 4.59
N TYR A 174 -17.46 -14.31 3.55
CA TYR A 174 -18.01 -15.66 3.35
C TYR A 174 -16.93 -16.68 2.91
N ALA A 175 -15.92 -16.26 2.14
CA ALA A 175 -14.75 -17.08 1.87
C ALA A 175 -14.02 -17.46 3.17
N LEU A 176 -13.83 -16.51 4.10
CA LEU A 176 -13.29 -16.80 5.43
C LEU A 176 -14.19 -17.76 6.21
N MET A 177 -15.51 -17.56 6.23
CA MET A 177 -16.45 -18.46 6.93
C MET A 177 -16.46 -19.87 6.33
N TYR A 178 -16.26 -20.01 5.02
CA TYR A 178 -16.10 -21.31 4.38
C TYR A 178 -14.83 -22.03 4.85
N LEU A 179 -13.71 -21.31 4.95
CA LEU A 179 -12.44 -21.86 5.45
C LEU A 179 -12.50 -22.19 6.95
N MET A 180 -13.35 -21.51 7.71
CA MET A 180 -13.60 -21.75 9.14
C MET A 180 -14.88 -22.56 9.41
N LYS A 181 -15.40 -23.32 8.43
CA LYS A 181 -16.71 -23.97 8.52
C LYS A 181 -16.85 -24.98 9.64
N ASP A 182 -15.75 -25.57 10.11
CA ASP A 182 -15.78 -26.54 11.22
C ASP A 182 -16.02 -25.82 12.56
N GLU A 183 -15.52 -24.59 12.72
CA GLU A 183 -15.72 -23.74 13.89
C GLU A 183 -17.05 -22.96 13.82
N TYR A 184 -17.45 -22.52 12.62
CA TYR A 184 -18.65 -21.70 12.39
C TYR A 184 -19.60 -22.33 11.34
N PRO A 185 -20.17 -23.52 11.61
CA PRO A 185 -20.88 -24.34 10.60
C PRO A 185 -22.17 -23.72 10.07
N LYS A 186 -22.69 -22.67 10.72
CA LYS A 186 -23.91 -21.97 10.31
C LYS A 186 -23.64 -20.69 9.52
N GLU A 187 -22.46 -20.07 9.67
CA GLU A 187 -22.22 -18.74 9.11
C GLU A 187 -22.05 -18.77 7.59
N TYR A 188 -21.25 -19.70 7.05
CA TYR A 188 -21.07 -19.80 5.59
C TYR A 188 -22.37 -20.19 4.86
N LYS A 189 -23.28 -20.91 5.53
CA LYS A 189 -24.59 -21.30 4.98
C LYS A 189 -25.55 -20.12 4.81
N ARG A 190 -25.27 -18.99 5.44
CA ARG A 190 -26.02 -17.74 5.25
C ARG A 190 -25.59 -16.97 4.00
N MET A 191 -24.70 -17.55 3.19
CA MET A 191 -24.28 -16.98 1.92
C MET A 191 -25.43 -17.03 0.92
N GLY A 192 -25.77 -15.88 0.34
CA GLY A 192 -26.73 -15.81 -0.77
C GLY A 192 -26.14 -16.42 -2.05
N ALA A 193 -27.01 -16.95 -2.91
CA ALA A 193 -26.59 -17.57 -4.16
C ALA A 193 -25.91 -16.58 -5.12
N GLU A 194 -26.26 -15.30 -5.03
CA GLU A 194 -25.79 -14.20 -5.87
C GLU A 194 -24.30 -13.87 -5.70
N ILE A 195 -23.69 -14.21 -4.57
CA ILE A 195 -22.25 -13.98 -4.32
C ILE A 195 -21.42 -15.27 -4.39
N LYS A 196 -22.04 -16.42 -4.64
CA LYS A 196 -21.37 -17.72 -4.57
C LYS A 196 -20.19 -17.83 -5.54
N GLU A 197 -20.39 -17.43 -6.80
CA GLU A 197 -19.34 -17.45 -7.83
C GLU A 197 -18.14 -16.59 -7.41
N THR A 198 -18.40 -15.36 -6.94
CA THR A 198 -17.33 -14.47 -6.43
C THR A 198 -16.61 -15.05 -5.22
N VAL A 199 -17.32 -15.75 -4.33
CA VAL A 199 -16.69 -16.44 -3.18
C VAL A 199 -15.80 -17.58 -3.66
N ASP A 200 -16.26 -18.37 -4.64
CA ASP A 200 -15.48 -19.47 -5.22
C ASP A 200 -14.21 -18.94 -5.90
N GLU A 201 -14.29 -17.83 -6.65
CA GLU A 201 -13.14 -17.14 -7.23
C GLU A 201 -12.14 -16.67 -6.16
N ILE A 202 -12.62 -16.05 -5.07
CA ILE A 202 -11.77 -15.60 -3.97
C ILE A 202 -11.08 -16.79 -3.30
N LEU A 203 -11.77 -17.92 -3.13
CA LEU A 203 -11.17 -19.13 -2.57
C LEU A 203 -10.05 -19.67 -3.46
N GLU A 204 -10.20 -19.64 -4.78
CA GLU A 204 -9.13 -20.01 -5.71
C GLU A 204 -7.94 -19.03 -5.64
N ILE A 205 -8.20 -17.73 -5.53
CA ILE A 205 -7.14 -16.73 -5.31
C ILE A 205 -6.40 -17.00 -4.01
N ILE A 206 -7.12 -17.26 -2.90
CA ILE A 206 -6.51 -17.58 -1.59
C ILE A 206 -5.60 -18.79 -1.72
N LYS A 207 -6.07 -19.89 -2.33
CA LYS A 207 -5.29 -21.11 -2.56
C LYS A 207 -4.03 -20.84 -3.38
N ALA A 208 -4.14 -20.05 -4.45
CA ALA A 208 -3.00 -19.71 -5.31
C ALA A 208 -1.90 -18.94 -4.57
N LEU A 209 -2.26 -18.20 -3.52
CA LEU A 209 -1.36 -17.40 -2.68
C LEU A 209 -0.79 -18.15 -1.46
N GLU A 210 -1.20 -19.40 -1.19
CA GLU A 210 -0.73 -20.22 -0.04
C GLU A 210 0.74 -20.71 -0.15
N LYS A 211 1.54 -20.14 -1.05
CA LYS A 211 2.98 -20.40 -1.15
C LYS A 211 3.76 -19.78 0.02
#